data_AF-A0A5N6E826-F1
#
_entry.id   AF-A0A5N6E826-F1
#
_cell.length_a   1.000
_cell.length_b   1.000
_cell.length_c   1.000
_cell.angle_alpha   90.00
_cell.angle_beta   90.00
_cell.angle_gamma   90.00
#
_symmetry.space_group_name_H-M   'P 1'
#
loop_
_entity.id
_entity.type
_entity.pdbx_description
1 polymer ?
#
loop_
_entity_poly.entity_id
_entity_poly.type
_entity_poly.pdbx_seq_one_letter_code
_entity_poly.pdbx_strand_id
1 'polypeptide(L)'
;MRPYLLLLATFIASFDTIAANVIKETPATDSHPERLHDSQLTKKLPWIADNQISTVCFPGEFEKCKGSRRYCQESLWTSRGERVKYNNVDECLAARELDPLSAAQTNKPKLPWKNPKHTKDCRKVSEDCWGTELFCYEVKADNVEACLAQRERDPAMTNMTARMKWFEGTGVDCVHQWTPSEPCYGTAAYCQQKLYPKGRYNSPEDCLASRQPREKGPWITGLGCDRNSEACMGTEEWCSSLPKEKRGECFSFRSKTAA
;
A
#
# COMPACT_ATOMS: atom_id res chain seq x y z
N MET A 1 36.22 35.56 19.97
CA MET A 1 37.12 34.68 20.73
C MET A 1 36.36 34.05 21.89
N ARG A 2 35.89 32.81 21.74
CA ARG A 2 35.58 31.88 22.85
C ARG A 2 35.81 30.45 22.33
N PRO A 3 36.75 29.69 22.90
CA PRO A 3 37.03 28.32 22.51
C PRO A 3 36.19 27.37 23.36
N TYR A 4 35.47 26.44 22.73
CA TYR A 4 34.98 25.23 23.39
C TYR A 4 35.32 24.05 22.47
N LEU A 5 36.58 23.64 22.59
CA LEU A 5 37.08 22.34 22.15
C LEU A 5 36.80 21.32 23.27
N LEU A 6 36.50 20.10 22.81
CA LEU A 6 36.78 18.81 23.46
C LEU A 6 36.02 18.46 24.73
N LEU A 7 35.16 17.43 24.65
CA LEU A 7 35.34 16.14 25.34
C LEU A 7 34.06 15.30 25.20
N LEU A 8 34.22 14.05 24.75
CA LEU A 8 33.51 12.81 25.14
C LEU A 8 33.76 11.78 24.03
N ALA A 9 34.89 11.08 24.08
CA ALA A 9 35.11 9.86 24.86
C ALA A 9 34.43 8.64 24.22
N THR A 10 35.27 7.89 23.52
CA THR A 10 35.14 6.51 23.07
C THR A 10 34.59 5.58 24.15
N PHE A 11 33.48 4.89 23.88
CA PHE A 11 33.07 3.68 24.59
C PHE A 11 33.25 2.48 23.64
N ILE A 12 34.41 1.84 23.72
CA ILE A 12 34.61 0.47 23.22
C ILE A 12 34.52 -0.42 24.46
N ALA A 13 33.35 -1.03 24.68
CA ALA A 13 33.18 -2.05 25.70
C ALA A 13 33.25 -3.42 25.01
N SER A 14 34.32 -4.13 25.34
CA SER A 14 34.58 -5.54 25.08
C SER A 14 33.57 -6.41 25.84
N PHE A 15 32.96 -7.36 25.15
CA PHE A 15 32.23 -8.47 25.76
C PHE A 15 32.85 -9.77 25.26
N ASP A 16 33.94 -10.17 25.91
CA ASP A 16 34.43 -11.54 25.89
C ASP A 16 33.91 -12.28 27.12
N THR A 17 33.54 -13.53 26.90
CA THR A 17 33.43 -14.61 27.89
C THR A 17 32.15 -14.67 28.73
N ILE A 18 31.14 -15.38 28.20
CA ILE A 18 30.19 -16.13 29.04
C ILE A 18 30.25 -17.62 28.65
N ALA A 19 30.80 -18.37 29.60
CA ALA A 19 30.59 -19.77 29.94
C ALA A 19 29.91 -20.68 28.91
N ALA A 20 30.70 -21.61 28.37
CA ALA A 20 30.24 -22.87 27.80
C ALA A 20 29.58 -23.71 28.91
N ASN A 21 28.25 -23.62 29.01
CA ASN A 21 27.46 -24.59 29.75
C ASN A 21 27.13 -25.76 28.81
N VAL A 22 27.64 -26.93 29.18
CA VAL A 22 27.39 -28.23 28.57
C VAL A 22 25.89 -28.53 28.67
N ILE A 23 25.15 -28.26 27.59
CA ILE A 23 23.79 -28.77 27.42
C ILE A 23 23.95 -30.22 26.97
N LYS A 24 23.54 -31.15 27.83
CA LYS A 24 23.30 -32.54 27.45
C LYS A 24 22.22 -32.54 26.37
N GLU A 25 22.61 -32.87 25.14
CA GLU A 25 21.70 -33.14 24.04
C GLU A 25 20.81 -34.33 24.44
N THR A 26 19.55 -34.03 24.77
CA THR A 26 18.49 -35.03 24.71
C THR A 26 18.37 -35.49 23.26
N PRO A 27 18.33 -36.81 22.98
CA PRO A 27 18.21 -37.31 21.62
C PRO A 27 16.94 -36.74 20.99
N ALA A 28 17.14 -36.00 19.90
CA ALA A 28 16.06 -35.51 19.06
C ALA A 28 15.30 -36.74 18.55
N THR A 29 14.09 -36.94 19.05
CA THR A 29 13.13 -37.83 18.43
C THR A 29 12.84 -37.23 17.07
N ASP A 30 13.39 -37.86 16.03
CA ASP A 30 13.28 -37.49 14.63
C ASP A 30 11.82 -37.68 14.17
N SER A 31 10.94 -36.80 14.63
CA SER A 31 9.60 -36.65 14.07
C SER A 31 9.75 -35.87 12.78
N HIS A 32 10.20 -36.57 11.73
CA HIS A 32 10.11 -36.12 10.36
C HIS A 32 8.69 -35.56 10.17
N PRO A 33 8.51 -34.27 9.80
CA PRO A 33 7.19 -33.76 9.48
C PRO A 33 6.69 -34.61 8.32
N GLU A 34 5.72 -35.47 8.64
CA GLU A 34 5.06 -36.36 7.72
C GLU A 34 4.56 -35.48 6.56
N ARG A 35 5.26 -35.54 5.41
CA ARG A 35 4.74 -34.98 4.17
C ARG A 35 3.44 -35.73 3.95
N LEU A 36 2.33 -35.05 4.21
CA LEU A 36 1.00 -35.53 3.87
C LEU A 36 1.05 -36.02 2.42
N HIS A 37 0.99 -37.34 2.26
CA HIS A 37 0.99 -38.01 0.98
C HIS A 37 -0.15 -37.46 0.11
N ASP A 38 0.15 -37.25 -1.18
CA ASP A 38 -0.72 -36.68 -2.23
C ASP A 38 -2.16 -37.24 -2.30
N SER A 39 -2.44 -38.39 -1.69
CA SER A 39 -3.73 -39.08 -1.80
C SER A 39 -4.83 -38.56 -0.86
N GLN A 40 -4.55 -37.65 0.10
CA GLN A 40 -5.58 -36.94 0.88
C GLN A 40 -5.82 -35.48 0.42
N LEU A 41 -5.13 -35.03 -0.63
CA LEU A 41 -5.10 -33.63 -1.08
C LEU A 41 -6.34 -33.18 -1.89
N THR A 42 -7.38 -34.02 -2.00
CA THR A 42 -8.61 -33.64 -2.73
C THR A 42 -9.65 -32.99 -1.84
N LYS A 43 -9.54 -33.11 -0.50
CA LYS A 43 -10.47 -32.46 0.41
C LYS A 43 -9.92 -31.11 0.87
N LYS A 44 -10.48 -30.04 0.29
CA LYS A 44 -10.25 -28.66 0.74
C LYS A 44 -10.58 -28.54 2.23
N LEU A 45 -9.75 -27.80 2.96
CA LEU A 45 -9.99 -27.49 4.37
C LEU A 45 -11.09 -26.42 4.50
N PRO A 46 -11.92 -26.45 5.56
CA PRO A 46 -13.00 -25.49 5.71
C PRO A 46 -12.46 -24.06 5.85
N TRP A 47 -13.20 -23.09 5.31
CA TRP A 47 -12.89 -21.67 5.48
C TRP A 47 -13.32 -21.18 6.86
N ILE A 48 -12.39 -20.63 7.64
CA ILE A 48 -12.65 -20.02 8.95
C ILE A 48 -12.81 -18.52 8.75
N ALA A 49 -14.06 -18.03 8.87
CA ALA A 49 -14.37 -16.61 8.76
C ALA A 49 -13.92 -15.83 10.01
N ASP A 50 -13.74 -14.51 9.87
CA ASP A 50 -13.25 -13.63 10.95
C ASP A 50 -14.16 -13.62 12.18
N ASN A 51 -15.45 -13.96 12.03
CA ASN A 51 -16.41 -14.08 13.13
C ASN A 51 -16.46 -15.48 13.77
N GLN A 52 -15.70 -16.46 13.25
CA GLN A 52 -15.60 -17.83 13.77
C GLN A 52 -14.26 -18.09 14.48
N ILE A 53 -13.45 -17.05 14.69
CA ILE A 53 -12.13 -17.17 15.30
C ILE A 53 -12.23 -17.52 16.80
N SER A 54 -11.31 -18.34 17.27
CA SER A 54 -11.10 -18.61 18.69
C SER A 54 -10.43 -17.42 19.38
N THR A 55 -10.92 -17.07 20.57
CA THR A 55 -10.28 -16.06 21.43
C THR A 55 -8.96 -16.56 22.05
N VAL A 56 -8.76 -17.89 22.11
CA VAL A 56 -7.56 -18.53 22.64
C VAL A 56 -6.74 -19.12 21.49
N CYS A 57 -5.46 -18.77 21.43
CA CYS A 57 -4.56 -19.13 20.34
C CYS A 57 -3.48 -20.08 20.85
N PHE A 58 -3.54 -21.34 20.44
CA PHE A 58 -2.52 -22.34 20.76
C PHE A 58 -1.51 -22.47 19.61
N PRO A 59 -0.22 -22.80 19.89
CA PRO A 59 0.75 -23.10 18.85
C PRO A 59 0.26 -24.21 17.92
N GLY A 60 0.31 -23.98 16.61
CA GLY A 60 -0.16 -24.93 15.60
C GLY A 60 -1.65 -24.84 15.26
N GLU A 61 -2.37 -23.86 15.83
CA GLU A 61 -3.76 -23.56 15.52
C GLU A 61 -3.96 -22.09 15.13
N PHE A 62 -2.94 -21.45 14.53
CA PHE A 62 -3.01 -20.02 14.19
C PHE A 62 -4.18 -19.69 13.27
N GLU A 63 -4.56 -20.62 12.40
CA GLU A 63 -5.70 -20.41 11.50
C GLU A 63 -7.02 -20.26 12.25
N LYS A 64 -7.27 -21.08 13.29
CA LYS A 64 -8.48 -20.97 14.12
C LYS A 64 -8.52 -19.64 14.87
N CYS A 65 -7.37 -19.07 15.21
CA CYS A 65 -7.24 -17.83 15.96
C CYS A 65 -7.33 -16.58 15.08
N LYS A 66 -6.88 -16.66 13.82
CA LYS A 66 -6.74 -15.50 12.93
C LYS A 66 -7.71 -15.51 11.74
N GLY A 67 -8.38 -16.63 11.49
CA GLY A 67 -9.18 -16.85 10.29
C GLY A 67 -8.33 -17.26 9.10
N SER A 68 -8.94 -17.95 8.13
CA SER A 68 -8.24 -18.51 6.96
C SER A 68 -7.60 -17.44 6.10
N ARG A 69 -8.27 -16.29 5.92
CA ARG A 69 -7.76 -15.17 5.11
C ARG A 69 -6.43 -14.65 5.66
N ARG A 70 -6.42 -14.25 6.93
CA ARG A 70 -5.25 -13.65 7.57
C ARG A 70 -4.13 -14.66 7.76
N TYR A 71 -4.48 -15.89 8.13
CA TYR A 71 -3.53 -17.00 8.21
C TYR A 71 -2.76 -17.17 6.91
N CYS A 72 -3.46 -17.15 5.77
CA CYS A 72 -2.79 -17.27 4.49
C CYS A 72 -2.01 -16.00 4.10
N GLN A 73 -2.60 -14.81 4.24
CA GLN A 73 -1.95 -13.56 3.81
C GLN A 73 -0.67 -13.24 4.60
N GLU A 74 -0.66 -13.51 5.92
CA GLU A 74 0.50 -13.29 6.78
C GLU A 74 1.47 -14.48 6.80
N SER A 75 1.26 -15.48 5.94
CA SER A 75 2.09 -16.69 5.86
C SER A 75 2.26 -17.39 7.21
N LEU A 76 1.21 -17.38 8.05
CA LEU A 76 1.29 -17.90 9.42
C LEU A 76 1.56 -19.39 9.45
N TRP A 77 1.25 -20.12 8.37
CA TRP A 77 1.66 -21.51 8.18
C TRP A 77 3.17 -21.71 8.30
N THR A 78 4.00 -20.69 8.08
CA THR A 78 5.46 -20.79 8.26
C THR A 78 5.88 -20.84 9.74
N SER A 79 5.01 -20.42 10.65
CA SER A 79 5.26 -20.36 12.10
C SER A 79 5.60 -21.72 12.70
N ARG A 80 6.38 -21.70 13.79
CA ARG A 80 6.73 -22.92 14.55
C ARG A 80 5.46 -23.54 15.16
N GLY A 81 5.27 -24.83 14.95
CA GLY A 81 4.12 -25.59 15.47
C GLY A 81 3.00 -25.82 14.46
N GLU A 82 2.97 -25.09 13.34
CA GLU A 82 2.01 -25.34 12.26
C GLU A 82 2.33 -26.63 11.51
N ARG A 83 1.30 -27.47 11.37
CA ARG A 83 1.43 -28.82 10.78
C ARG A 83 1.48 -28.79 9.26
N VAL A 84 0.74 -27.87 8.65
CA VAL A 84 0.65 -27.73 7.20
C VAL A 84 1.53 -26.57 6.76
N LYS A 85 2.31 -26.79 5.70
CA LYS A 85 3.16 -25.76 5.09
C LYS A 85 2.72 -25.59 3.65
N TYR A 86 2.67 -24.34 3.20
CA TYR A 86 2.38 -23.97 1.82
C TYR A 86 3.60 -23.26 1.24
N ASN A 87 3.78 -23.34 -0.08
CA ASN A 87 4.88 -22.65 -0.75
C ASN A 87 4.58 -21.15 -0.93
N ASN A 88 3.29 -20.79 -1.04
CA ASN A 88 2.84 -19.42 -1.24
C ASN A 88 1.38 -19.20 -0.78
N VAL A 89 0.94 -17.94 -0.81
CA VAL A 89 -0.41 -17.52 -0.39
C VAL A 89 -1.50 -18.16 -1.25
N ASP A 90 -1.27 -18.26 -2.56
CA ASP A 90 -2.28 -18.80 -3.49
C ASP A 90 -2.53 -20.29 -3.24
N GLU A 91 -1.48 -21.07 -2.96
CA GLU A 91 -1.60 -22.48 -2.58
C GLU A 91 -2.36 -22.65 -1.26
N CYS A 92 -2.06 -21.81 -0.26
CA CYS A 92 -2.79 -21.81 1.02
C CYS A 92 -4.29 -21.54 0.81
N LEU A 93 -4.63 -20.52 0.02
CA LEU A 93 -6.01 -20.16 -0.29
C LEU A 93 -6.70 -21.23 -1.15
N ALA A 94 -6.01 -21.82 -2.11
CA ALA A 94 -6.54 -22.87 -2.98
C ALA A 94 -6.86 -24.16 -2.21
N ALA A 95 -6.11 -24.44 -1.15
CA ALA A 95 -6.34 -25.55 -0.23
C ALA A 95 -7.56 -25.34 0.70
N ARG A 96 -8.27 -24.20 0.59
CA ARG A 96 -9.49 -23.92 1.36
C ARG A 96 -10.75 -24.01 0.51
N GLU A 97 -11.86 -24.32 1.19
CA GLU A 97 -13.20 -24.09 0.67
C GLU A 97 -13.38 -22.61 0.34
N LEU A 98 -14.27 -22.31 -0.61
CA LEU A 98 -14.56 -20.92 -0.96
C LEU A 98 -15.12 -20.19 0.26
N ASP A 99 -14.64 -18.97 0.51
CA ASP A 99 -15.18 -18.09 1.53
C ASP A 99 -16.71 -18.00 1.33
N PRO A 100 -17.54 -18.42 2.30
CA PRO A 100 -19.00 -18.36 2.16
C PRO A 100 -19.49 -16.96 1.83
N LEU A 101 -18.79 -15.92 2.32
CA LEU A 101 -19.10 -14.53 2.01
C LEU A 101 -18.71 -14.17 0.57
N SER A 102 -17.60 -14.69 0.05
CA SER A 102 -17.25 -14.49 -1.36
C SER A 102 -18.19 -15.25 -2.29
N ALA A 103 -18.55 -16.49 -1.95
CA ALA A 103 -19.45 -17.34 -2.73
C ALA A 103 -20.89 -16.79 -2.77
N ALA A 104 -21.35 -16.15 -1.69
CA ALA A 104 -22.64 -15.45 -1.67
C ALA A 104 -22.62 -14.13 -2.48
N GLN A 105 -21.46 -13.51 -2.64
CA GLN A 105 -21.30 -12.24 -3.37
C GLN A 105 -21.11 -12.41 -4.88
N THR A 106 -20.70 -13.59 -5.37
CA THR A 106 -20.41 -13.80 -6.80
C THR A 106 -21.63 -13.81 -7.73
N ASN A 107 -22.85 -13.85 -7.19
CA ASN A 107 -24.08 -13.90 -8.01
C ASN A 107 -24.86 -12.57 -8.07
N LYS A 108 -24.45 -11.53 -7.33
CA LYS A 108 -25.05 -10.19 -7.50
C LYS A 108 -24.23 -9.42 -8.53
N PRO A 109 -24.87 -8.81 -9.55
CA PRO A 109 -24.16 -7.93 -10.46
C PRO A 109 -23.50 -6.82 -9.63
N LYS A 110 -22.19 -6.64 -9.81
CA LYS A 110 -21.44 -5.57 -9.17
C LYS A 110 -21.98 -4.23 -9.65
N LEU A 111 -22.04 -3.26 -8.74
CA LEU A 111 -22.45 -1.90 -9.08
C LEU A 111 -21.32 -1.21 -9.85
N PRO A 112 -21.63 -0.38 -10.85
CA PRO A 112 -20.60 0.31 -11.63
C PRO A 112 -19.75 1.24 -10.76
N TRP A 113 -18.47 1.33 -11.08
CA TRP A 113 -17.57 2.30 -10.46
C TRP A 113 -17.88 3.73 -10.92
N LYS A 114 -17.98 4.67 -9.99
CA LYS A 114 -18.24 6.08 -10.25
C LYS A 114 -17.00 6.91 -9.90
N ASN A 115 -16.45 7.60 -10.89
CA ASN A 115 -15.41 8.59 -10.62
C ASN A 115 -16.03 9.86 -10.02
N PRO A 116 -15.32 10.57 -9.12
CA PRO A 116 -15.78 11.85 -8.59
C PRO A 116 -16.08 12.81 -9.74
N LYS A 117 -17.25 13.45 -9.70
CA LYS A 117 -17.57 14.52 -10.63
C LYS A 117 -16.97 15.80 -10.05
N HIS A 118 -15.97 16.38 -10.70
CA HIS A 118 -15.42 17.69 -10.35
C HIS A 118 -16.38 18.84 -10.71
N THR A 119 -17.68 18.68 -10.45
CA THR A 119 -18.65 19.76 -10.59
C THR A 119 -18.54 20.65 -9.36
N LYS A 120 -18.57 21.98 -9.57
CA LYS A 120 -18.49 22.97 -8.48
C LYS A 120 -19.61 22.83 -7.44
N ASP A 121 -20.70 22.13 -7.78
CA ASP A 121 -21.91 22.01 -6.97
C ASP A 121 -22.05 20.67 -6.24
N CYS A 122 -20.94 19.97 -6.03
CA CYS A 122 -20.97 18.67 -5.39
C CYS A 122 -21.12 18.76 -3.85
N ARG A 123 -22.30 19.22 -3.38
CA ARG A 123 -22.62 19.39 -1.96
C ARG A 123 -23.34 18.19 -1.33
N LYS A 124 -23.96 17.33 -2.14
CA LYS A 124 -24.68 16.16 -1.64
C LYS A 124 -23.68 15.05 -1.35
N VAL A 125 -23.76 14.48 -0.15
CA VAL A 125 -22.98 13.29 0.25
C VAL A 125 -23.58 12.08 -0.47
N SER A 126 -23.18 11.89 -1.73
CA SER A 126 -23.64 10.78 -2.57
C SER A 126 -22.51 10.26 -3.45
N GLU A 127 -22.62 8.99 -3.82
CA GLU A 127 -21.63 8.31 -4.66
C GLU A 127 -21.50 8.94 -6.05
N ASP A 128 -22.59 9.44 -6.62
CA ASP A 128 -22.58 10.15 -7.92
C ASP A 128 -21.77 11.44 -7.90
N CYS A 129 -21.61 12.01 -6.71
CA CYS A 129 -21.00 13.29 -6.49
C CYS A 129 -19.53 13.08 -6.13
N TRP A 130 -19.31 12.34 -5.05
CA TRP A 130 -18.01 12.12 -4.42
C TRP A 130 -17.20 11.02 -5.09
N GLY A 131 -17.83 10.23 -5.96
CA GLY A 131 -17.27 9.01 -6.51
C GLY A 131 -17.37 7.84 -5.53
N THR A 132 -17.23 6.62 -6.06
CA THR A 132 -17.32 5.36 -5.33
C THR A 132 -16.33 5.28 -4.18
N GLU A 133 -15.10 5.72 -4.41
CA GLU A 133 -14.05 5.66 -3.41
C GLU A 133 -14.36 6.55 -2.21
N LEU A 134 -14.43 7.87 -2.41
CA LEU A 134 -14.62 8.80 -1.31
C LEU A 134 -15.95 8.53 -0.58
N PHE A 135 -16.99 8.11 -1.32
CA PHE A 135 -18.23 7.66 -0.72
C PHE A 135 -18.04 6.43 0.18
N CYS A 136 -17.32 5.40 -0.27
CA CYS A 136 -17.08 4.22 0.56
C CYS A 136 -16.24 4.55 1.81
N TYR A 137 -15.25 5.43 1.73
CA TYR A 137 -14.44 5.80 2.90
C TYR A 137 -15.18 6.69 3.90
N GLU A 138 -15.93 7.67 3.41
CA GLU A 138 -16.53 8.70 4.27
C GLU A 138 -17.93 8.30 4.75
N VAL A 139 -18.72 7.62 3.91
CA VAL A 139 -20.12 7.27 4.21
C VAL A 139 -20.26 5.83 4.70
N LYS A 140 -19.34 4.94 4.29
CA LYS A 140 -19.30 3.51 4.67
C LYS A 140 -18.02 3.16 5.43
N ALA A 141 -17.53 4.09 6.25
CA ALA A 141 -16.31 3.96 7.03
C ALA A 141 -16.27 2.69 7.91
N ASP A 142 -17.43 2.22 8.37
CA ASP A 142 -17.61 1.01 9.16
C ASP A 142 -17.37 -0.29 8.38
N ASN A 143 -17.50 -0.25 7.04
CA ASN A 143 -17.27 -1.42 6.19
C ASN A 143 -16.85 -1.04 4.76
N VAL A 144 -15.73 -0.33 4.66
CA VAL A 144 -15.17 0.13 3.38
C VAL A 144 -14.92 -1.04 2.43
N GLU A 145 -14.39 -2.15 2.93
CA GLU A 145 -14.08 -3.33 2.13
C GLU A 145 -15.33 -3.93 1.49
N ALA A 146 -16.42 -4.12 2.25
CA ALA A 146 -17.66 -4.62 1.65
C ALA A 146 -18.27 -3.61 0.68
N CYS A 147 -18.14 -2.31 0.94
CA CYS A 147 -18.60 -1.27 0.02
C CYS A 147 -17.86 -1.34 -1.32
N LEU A 148 -16.54 -1.46 -1.31
CA LEU A 148 -15.71 -1.58 -2.52
C LEU A 148 -15.86 -2.94 -3.21
N ALA A 149 -16.04 -4.04 -2.45
CA ALA A 149 -16.22 -5.38 -3.02
C ALA A 149 -17.51 -5.51 -3.85
N GLN A 150 -18.53 -4.72 -3.53
CA GLN A 150 -19.79 -4.63 -4.28
C GLN A 150 -19.65 -3.86 -5.61
N ARG A 151 -18.47 -3.28 -5.88
CA ARG A 151 -18.25 -2.43 -7.04
C ARG A 151 -17.43 -3.15 -8.09
N GLU A 152 -17.69 -2.79 -9.33
CA GLU A 152 -16.80 -3.10 -10.43
C GLU A 152 -15.42 -2.49 -10.15
N ARG A 153 -14.37 -3.10 -10.71
CA ARG A 153 -13.02 -2.53 -10.60
C ARG A 153 -13.02 -1.18 -11.32
N ASP A 154 -12.29 -0.20 -10.77
CA ASP A 154 -12.12 1.12 -11.39
C ASP A 154 -11.69 0.93 -12.87
N PRO A 155 -12.48 1.42 -13.85
CA PRO A 155 -12.14 1.28 -15.25
C PRO A 155 -10.82 1.97 -15.60
N ALA A 156 -10.34 2.93 -14.80
CA ALA A 156 -9.00 3.52 -14.95
C ALA A 156 -7.87 2.49 -14.82
N MET A 157 -8.11 1.37 -14.14
CA MET A 157 -7.14 0.29 -13.95
C MET A 157 -7.07 -0.64 -15.16
N THR A 158 -8.14 -0.74 -15.95
CA THR A 158 -8.22 -1.68 -17.08
C THR A 158 -8.17 -1.00 -18.43
N ASN A 159 -8.59 0.26 -18.51
CA ASN A 159 -8.64 1.03 -19.75
C ASN A 159 -7.69 2.23 -19.68
N MET A 160 -6.69 2.25 -20.56
CA MET A 160 -5.70 3.33 -20.63
C MET A 160 -6.34 4.70 -20.90
N THR A 161 -7.45 4.77 -21.64
CA THR A 161 -8.15 6.04 -21.90
C THR A 161 -8.96 6.53 -20.70
N ALA A 162 -9.21 5.65 -19.73
CA ALA A 162 -9.86 5.99 -18.46
C ALA A 162 -8.85 6.34 -17.35
N ARG A 163 -7.54 6.31 -17.63
CA ARG A 163 -6.51 6.68 -16.64
C ARG A 163 -6.70 8.11 -16.16
N MET A 164 -6.48 8.31 -14.87
CA MET A 164 -6.58 9.63 -14.25
C MET A 164 -5.43 10.54 -14.69
N LYS A 165 -5.70 11.85 -14.78
CA LYS A 165 -4.68 12.84 -15.14
C LYS A 165 -3.51 12.82 -14.16
N TRP A 166 -2.30 13.04 -14.67
CA TRP A 166 -1.12 13.29 -13.84
C TRP A 166 -1.16 14.69 -13.21
N PHE A 167 -0.92 14.78 -11.90
CA PHE A 167 -0.82 16.03 -11.15
C PHE A 167 0.62 16.29 -10.74
N GLU A 168 1.12 17.50 -11.01
CA GLU A 168 2.48 17.90 -10.60
C GLU A 168 2.60 18.17 -9.09
N GLY A 169 1.47 18.41 -8.43
CA GLY A 169 1.43 18.89 -7.04
C GLY A 169 1.64 20.39 -7.00
N THR A 170 0.81 21.09 -6.24
CA THR A 170 1.02 22.52 -5.99
C THR A 170 2.00 22.74 -4.86
N GLY A 171 2.08 21.81 -3.89
CA GLY A 171 2.84 21.96 -2.66
C GLY A 171 2.35 23.09 -1.74
N VAL A 172 1.29 23.80 -2.13
CA VAL A 172 0.73 24.93 -1.39
C VAL A 172 -0.47 24.46 -0.57
N ASP A 173 -0.43 24.73 0.72
CA ASP A 173 -1.53 24.53 1.69
C ASP A 173 -2.03 23.09 1.87
N CYS A 174 -1.20 22.08 1.56
CA CYS A 174 -1.55 20.68 1.77
C CYS A 174 -1.79 20.32 3.24
N VAL A 175 -1.22 21.11 4.16
CA VAL A 175 -1.37 20.93 5.62
C VAL A 175 -2.79 21.26 6.09
N HIS A 176 -3.53 22.11 5.36
CA HIS A 176 -4.88 22.50 5.73
C HIS A 176 -5.97 21.56 5.18
N GLN A 177 -5.59 20.60 4.31
CA GLN A 177 -6.51 19.57 3.86
C GLN A 177 -6.46 18.37 4.79
N TRP A 178 -7.60 18.06 5.42
CA TRP A 178 -7.75 16.90 6.31
C TRP A 178 -7.51 15.56 5.60
N THR A 179 -7.74 15.52 4.29
CA THR A 179 -7.49 14.35 3.45
C THR A 179 -6.36 14.66 2.46
N PRO A 180 -5.33 13.80 2.38
CA PRO A 180 -4.29 13.96 1.38
C PRO A 180 -4.91 13.93 -0.02
N SER A 181 -4.79 15.01 -0.77
CA SER A 181 -5.28 15.07 -2.15
C SER A 181 -4.12 15.04 -3.13
N GLU A 182 -4.26 14.22 -4.16
CA GLU A 182 -3.25 14.10 -5.22
C GLU A 182 -2.95 15.43 -5.93
N PRO A 183 -3.91 16.33 -6.22
CA PRO A 183 -3.60 17.64 -6.78
C PRO A 183 -2.66 18.49 -5.90
N CYS A 184 -2.69 18.27 -4.58
CA CYS A 184 -1.85 19.01 -3.65
C CYS A 184 -0.42 18.45 -3.58
N TYR A 185 -0.30 17.15 -3.31
CA TYR A 185 0.99 16.47 -3.14
C TYR A 185 1.68 16.15 -4.48
N GLY A 186 0.91 16.06 -5.57
CA GLY A 186 1.35 15.57 -6.86
C GLY A 186 1.32 14.05 -6.93
N THR A 187 1.07 13.52 -8.14
CA THR A 187 0.92 12.08 -8.41
C THR A 187 2.11 11.26 -7.92
N ALA A 188 3.33 11.73 -8.15
CA ALA A 188 4.53 11.00 -7.73
C ALA A 188 4.60 10.81 -6.22
N ALA A 189 4.50 11.89 -5.44
CA ALA A 189 4.55 11.83 -3.99
C ALA A 189 3.31 11.11 -3.42
N TYR A 190 2.13 11.38 -3.96
CA TYR A 190 0.87 10.76 -3.56
C TYR A 190 0.92 9.23 -3.66
N CYS A 191 1.40 8.70 -4.79
CA CYS A 191 1.55 7.27 -4.99
C CYS A 191 2.69 6.68 -4.13
N GLN A 192 3.87 7.30 -4.12
CA GLN A 192 5.05 6.77 -3.39
C GLN A 192 4.84 6.72 -1.88
N GLN A 193 4.20 7.75 -1.31
CA GLN A 193 3.93 7.84 0.12
C GLN A 193 2.65 7.10 0.53
N LYS A 194 1.97 6.44 -0.42
CA LYS A 194 0.70 5.73 -0.19
C LYS A 194 -0.35 6.60 0.50
N LEU A 195 -0.44 7.86 0.04
CA LEU A 195 -1.41 8.83 0.54
C LEU A 195 -2.83 8.55 0.02
N TYR A 196 -2.96 7.56 -0.85
CA TYR A 196 -4.24 7.03 -1.27
C TYR A 196 -4.89 6.15 -0.19
N PRO A 197 -6.23 6.05 -0.18
CA PRO A 197 -6.94 5.21 0.76
C PRO A 197 -6.54 3.71 0.66
N LYS A 198 -6.48 3.04 1.81
CA LYS A 198 -5.94 1.67 1.93
C LYS A 198 -6.71 0.64 1.08
N GLY A 199 -6.00 -0.05 0.19
CA GLY A 199 -6.60 -1.08 -0.67
C GLY A 199 -7.07 -0.57 -2.02
N ARG A 200 -6.94 0.73 -2.32
CA ARG A 200 -7.14 1.25 -3.68
C ARG A 200 -6.12 0.70 -4.67
N TYR A 201 -4.85 0.70 -4.26
CA TYR A 201 -3.74 0.21 -5.05
C TYR A 201 -2.95 -0.79 -4.23
N ASN A 202 -2.52 -1.87 -4.89
CA ASN A 202 -1.71 -2.90 -4.23
C ASN A 202 -0.29 -2.38 -3.94
N SER A 203 0.19 -1.44 -4.75
CA SER A 203 1.51 -0.84 -4.61
C SER A 203 1.57 0.59 -5.17
N PRO A 204 2.63 1.36 -4.87
CA PRO A 204 2.88 2.65 -5.50
C PRO A 204 2.94 2.58 -7.04
N GLU A 205 3.48 1.49 -7.58
CA GLU A 205 3.60 1.28 -9.03
C GLU A 205 2.23 1.09 -9.68
N ASP A 206 1.32 0.37 -9.01
CA ASP A 206 -0.08 0.20 -9.42
C ASP A 206 -0.81 1.56 -9.43
N CYS A 207 -0.58 2.39 -8.40
CA CYS A 207 -1.06 3.78 -8.36
C CYS A 207 -0.56 4.60 -9.56
N LEU A 208 0.75 4.57 -9.85
CA LEU A 208 1.35 5.29 -10.98
C LEU A 208 0.85 4.76 -12.33
N ALA A 209 0.68 3.44 -12.48
CA ALA A 209 0.20 2.82 -13.71
C ALA A 209 -1.25 3.18 -14.04
N SER A 210 -2.05 3.51 -13.03
CA SER A 210 -3.43 3.99 -13.19
C SER A 210 -3.53 5.46 -13.61
N ARG A 211 -2.40 6.15 -13.81
CA ARG A 211 -2.32 7.53 -14.24
C ARG A 211 -1.90 7.64 -15.70
N GLN A 212 -2.35 8.72 -16.33
CA GLN A 212 -1.87 9.11 -17.65
C GLN A 212 -0.36 9.37 -17.56
N PRO A 213 0.39 9.12 -18.64
CA PRO A 213 1.80 9.48 -18.70
C PRO A 213 1.97 10.97 -18.32
N ARG A 214 3.01 11.27 -17.54
CA ARG A 214 3.35 12.66 -17.21
C ARG A 214 3.67 13.40 -18.50
N GLU A 215 2.84 14.36 -18.85
CA GLU A 215 3.13 15.29 -19.94
C GLU A 215 4.28 16.22 -19.54
N LYS A 216 5.11 16.61 -20.51
CA LYS A 216 6.15 17.59 -20.25
C LYS A 216 5.49 18.93 -19.93
N GLY A 217 5.74 19.45 -18.74
CA GLY A 217 5.27 20.77 -18.34
C GLY A 217 5.98 21.88 -19.14
N PRO A 218 5.38 23.07 -19.25
CA PRO A 218 6.03 24.20 -19.91
C PRO A 218 7.28 24.63 -19.14
N TRP A 219 8.24 25.21 -19.85
CA TRP A 219 9.37 25.89 -19.24
C TRP A 219 8.90 27.20 -18.58
N ILE A 220 9.09 27.33 -17.28
CA ILE A 220 8.62 28.49 -16.50
C ILE A 220 9.77 29.47 -16.31
N THR A 221 9.56 30.73 -16.71
CA THR A 221 10.41 31.85 -16.28
C THR A 221 9.96 32.27 -14.90
N GLY A 222 10.88 32.31 -13.93
CA GLY A 222 10.56 32.64 -12.55
C GLY A 222 9.96 34.03 -12.41
N LEU A 223 8.99 34.17 -11.50
CA LEU A 223 8.38 35.45 -11.16
C LEU A 223 9.26 36.31 -10.23
N GLY A 224 10.31 35.75 -9.65
CA GLY A 224 11.21 36.44 -8.72
C GLY A 224 10.58 36.67 -7.34
N CYS A 225 9.92 35.65 -6.78
CA CYS A 225 9.35 35.71 -5.42
C CYS A 225 10.11 34.86 -4.41
N ASP A 226 9.96 35.18 -3.11
CA ASP A 226 10.72 34.57 -2.01
C ASP A 226 10.33 33.13 -1.66
N ARG A 227 9.38 32.51 -2.38
CA ARG A 227 8.97 31.13 -2.11
C ARG A 227 9.86 30.15 -2.88
N ASN A 228 10.24 29.07 -2.22
CA ASN A 228 10.97 27.97 -2.84
C ASN A 228 10.02 27.10 -3.69
N SER A 229 9.64 27.60 -4.86
CA SER A 229 8.80 26.90 -5.83
C SER A 229 9.26 27.18 -7.26
N GLU A 230 9.01 26.26 -8.19
CA GLU A 230 9.34 26.44 -9.60
C GLU A 230 8.65 27.66 -10.22
N ALA A 231 7.43 27.97 -9.79
CA ALA A 231 6.73 29.18 -10.23
C ALA A 231 7.45 30.48 -9.81
N CYS A 232 8.07 30.49 -8.63
CA CYS A 232 8.82 31.65 -8.15
C CYS A 232 10.23 31.75 -8.75
N MET A 233 10.99 30.66 -8.70
CA MET A 233 12.41 30.63 -9.09
C MET A 233 12.61 30.41 -10.59
N GLY A 234 11.62 29.84 -11.28
CA GLY A 234 11.73 29.40 -12.67
C GLY A 234 12.37 28.01 -12.78
N THR A 235 12.12 27.35 -13.92
CA THR A 235 12.55 25.97 -14.17
C THR A 235 14.07 25.79 -14.06
N GLU A 236 14.86 26.74 -14.54
CA GLU A 236 16.33 26.65 -14.54
C GLU A 236 16.89 26.60 -13.11
N GLU A 237 16.52 27.57 -12.28
CA GLU A 237 17.01 27.68 -10.92
C GLU A 237 16.41 26.59 -10.02
N TRP A 238 15.11 26.29 -10.18
CA TRP A 238 14.43 25.21 -9.46
C TRP A 238 15.09 23.87 -9.71
N CYS A 239 15.24 23.45 -10.97
CA CYS A 239 15.87 22.17 -11.31
C CYS A 239 17.35 22.15 -10.90
N SER A 240 18.04 23.29 -10.91
CA SER A 240 19.44 23.39 -10.46
C SER A 240 19.61 23.30 -8.95
N SER A 241 18.60 23.69 -8.17
CA SER A 241 18.63 23.59 -6.71
C SER A 241 18.51 22.14 -6.20
N LEU A 242 18.00 21.23 -7.02
CA LEU A 242 17.88 19.81 -6.70
C LEU A 242 19.25 19.10 -6.64
N PRO A 243 19.35 17.96 -5.93
CA PRO A 243 20.52 17.08 -5.98
C PRO A 243 20.91 16.72 -7.42
N LYS A 244 22.21 16.58 -7.69
CA LYS A 244 22.77 16.44 -9.06
C LYS A 244 22.10 15.31 -9.85
N GLU A 245 21.81 14.20 -9.19
CA GLU A 245 21.15 13.01 -9.71
C GLU A 245 19.68 13.24 -10.13
N LYS A 246 19.02 14.29 -9.62
CA LYS A 246 17.62 14.63 -9.94
C LYS A 246 17.47 15.74 -10.97
N ARG A 247 18.53 16.50 -11.26
CA ARG A 247 18.47 17.63 -12.20
C ARG A 247 18.10 17.19 -13.61
N GLY A 248 18.72 16.12 -14.11
CA GLY A 248 18.45 15.60 -15.45
C GLY A 248 17.00 15.13 -15.60
N GLU A 249 16.47 14.46 -14.58
CA GLU A 249 15.06 14.07 -14.50
C GLU A 249 14.15 15.31 -14.54
N CYS A 250 14.42 16.32 -13.69
CA CYS A 250 13.66 17.57 -13.64
C CYS A 250 13.57 18.27 -15.01
N PHE A 251 14.71 18.47 -15.68
CA PHE A 251 14.75 19.10 -17.00
C PHE A 251 14.08 18.26 -18.10
N SER A 252 14.15 16.92 -18.01
CA SER A 252 13.55 16.04 -19.02
C SER A 252 12.02 16.13 -19.08
N PHE A 253 11.39 16.56 -17.97
CA PHE A 253 9.95 16.76 -17.83
C PHE A 253 9.47 18.18 -18.18
N ARG A 254 10.34 18.98 -18.81
CA ARG A 254 10.01 20.34 -19.23
C ARG A 254 10.19 20.51 -20.74
N SER A 255 9.30 21.27 -21.36
CA SER A 255 9.37 21.63 -22.77
C SER A 255 9.58 23.13 -22.89
N LYS A 256 10.65 23.55 -23.58
CA LYS A 256 10.78 24.94 -24.01
C LYS A 256 9.72 25.18 -25.07
N THR A 257 8.68 25.93 -24.75
CA THR A 257 7.76 26.43 -25.75
C THR A 257 8.56 27.31 -26.71
N ALA A 258 8.49 27.01 -28.01
CA ALA A 258 9.03 27.89 -29.03
C ALA A 258 8.24 29.20 -28.96
N ALA A 259 8.94 30.30 -28.67
CA ALA A 259 8.39 31.65 -28.65
C ALA A 259 8.15 32.15 -30.08
#